data_AF-A0A9D4KIQ6-F1
#
_entry.id   AF-A0A9D4KIQ6-F1
#
_cell.length_a   1.000
_cell.length_b   1.000
_cell.length_c   1.000
_cell.angle_alpha   90.00
_cell.angle_beta   90.00
_cell.angle_gamma   90.00
#
_symmetry.space_group_name_H-M   'P 1'
#
loop_
_entity.id
_entity.type
_entity.pdbx_description
1 polymer ?
#
loop_
_entity_poly.entity_id
_entity_poly.type
_entity_poly.pdbx_seq_one_letter_code
_entity_poly.pdbx_strand_id
1 'polypeptide(L)'
;MNTYANDCFPTRRFRGHLKPFWTDALTALHSQMAGSRDAWQRAGRPRGAQHSAYRQYKEDKANFRRVMRQCADPYMTERDNKLEHDSVHDTVNFWKTVNSRKHGSGANLGGGIKFDGTTYRSREDIVDQWAKYFTDLYTPLTYMTSMLSGSPMSFLCE
;
A
#
# COMPACT_ATOMS: atom_id res chain seq x y z
N MET A 1 15.74 -46.97 5.95
CA MET A 1 15.93 -45.70 5.25
C MET A 1 15.44 -44.58 6.17
N ASN A 2 16.25 -43.53 6.35
CA ASN A 2 16.12 -42.55 7.43
C ASN A 2 15.00 -41.54 7.11
N THR A 3 13.79 -41.74 7.63
CA THR A 3 12.58 -40.95 7.32
C THR A 3 12.62 -39.53 7.89
N TYR A 4 13.41 -39.32 8.95
CA TYR A 4 13.47 -38.05 9.68
C TYR A 4 13.95 -36.87 8.82
N ALA A 5 14.89 -37.11 7.90
CA ALA A 5 15.39 -36.05 7.03
C ALA A 5 14.32 -35.55 6.05
N ASN A 6 13.42 -36.42 5.58
CA ASN A 6 12.34 -36.01 4.68
C ASN A 6 11.24 -35.23 5.40
N ASP A 7 11.08 -35.43 6.72
CA ASP A 7 10.12 -34.68 7.53
C ASP A 7 10.66 -33.31 7.96
N CYS A 8 11.98 -33.20 8.20
CA CYS A 8 12.60 -31.97 8.70
C CYS A 8 12.99 -30.97 7.60
N PHE A 9 13.31 -31.44 6.39
CA PHE A 9 13.76 -30.56 5.31
C PHE A 9 12.63 -30.27 4.32
N PRO A 10 12.29 -28.99 4.08
CA PRO A 10 11.28 -28.64 3.10
C PRO A 10 11.71 -29.13 1.70
N THR A 11 10.91 -30.02 1.12
CA THR A 11 11.15 -30.60 -0.21
C THR A 11 10.94 -29.61 -1.35
N ARG A 12 10.24 -28.48 -1.08
CA ARG A 12 10.06 -27.39 -2.04
C ARG A 12 11.09 -26.29 -1.85
N ARG A 13 11.75 -25.92 -2.95
CA ARG A 13 12.65 -24.75 -3.02
C ARG A 13 11.88 -23.47 -2.69
N PHE A 14 12.44 -22.65 -1.80
CA PHE A 14 11.91 -21.33 -1.48
C PHE A 14 11.82 -20.44 -2.73
N ARG A 15 10.66 -19.80 -2.94
CA ARG A 15 10.39 -18.90 -4.07
C ARG A 15 10.27 -17.47 -3.57
N GLY A 16 11.38 -16.74 -3.50
CA GLY A 16 11.42 -15.39 -2.91
C GLY A 16 10.56 -14.32 -3.60
N HIS A 17 10.12 -14.56 -4.85
CA HIS A 17 9.23 -13.64 -5.57
C HIS A 17 7.74 -13.86 -5.22
N LEU A 18 7.39 -15.00 -4.62
CA LEU A 18 6.03 -15.27 -4.17
C LEU A 18 5.82 -14.76 -2.76
N LYS A 19 4.60 -14.32 -2.48
CA LYS A 19 4.22 -13.97 -1.12
C LYS A 19 4.27 -15.25 -0.25
N PRO A 20 4.67 -15.17 1.02
CA PRO A 20 4.79 -16.35 1.90
C PRO A 20 3.49 -17.15 2.08
N PHE A 21 2.33 -16.49 1.96
CA PHE A 21 1.00 -17.12 2.02
C PHE A 21 0.47 -17.60 0.65
N TRP A 22 1.33 -17.70 -0.37
CA TRP A 22 0.93 -18.15 -1.70
C TRP A 22 0.72 -19.66 -1.74
N THR A 23 -0.53 -20.07 -1.95
CA THR A 23 -0.94 -21.48 -1.96
C THR A 23 -1.12 -22.02 -3.39
N ASP A 24 -1.19 -23.35 -3.53
CA ASP A 24 -1.48 -24.00 -4.82
C ASP A 24 -2.89 -23.61 -5.32
N ALA A 25 -3.85 -23.41 -4.41
CA ALA A 25 -5.18 -22.88 -4.73
C ALA A 25 -5.12 -21.46 -5.33
N LEU A 26 -4.28 -20.57 -4.76
CA LEU A 26 -4.05 -19.24 -5.34
C LEU A 26 -3.38 -19.31 -6.72
N THR A 27 -2.51 -20.28 -6.94
CA THR A 27 -1.88 -20.52 -8.25
C THR A 27 -2.92 -20.91 -9.30
N ALA A 28 -3.86 -21.81 -8.96
CA ALA A 28 -4.95 -22.21 -9.84
C ALA A 28 -5.86 -21.01 -10.17
N LEU A 29 -6.29 -20.25 -9.16
CA LEU A 29 -7.13 -19.07 -9.33
C LEU A 29 -6.44 -17.96 -10.13
N HIS A 30 -5.14 -17.74 -9.92
CA HIS A 30 -4.36 -16.78 -10.70
C HIS A 30 -4.30 -17.19 -12.17
N SER A 31 -4.12 -18.48 -12.45
CA SER A 31 -4.10 -19.02 -13.81
C SER A 31 -5.46 -18.88 -14.49
N GLN A 32 -6.55 -19.16 -13.76
CA GLN A 32 -7.92 -18.95 -14.25
C GLN A 32 -8.19 -17.48 -14.58
N MET A 33 -7.85 -16.56 -13.67
CA MET A 33 -8.00 -15.11 -13.88
C MET A 33 -7.16 -14.62 -15.08
N ALA A 34 -5.95 -15.16 -15.26
CA ALA A 34 -5.11 -14.83 -16.41
C ALA A 34 -5.76 -15.31 -17.72
N GLY A 35 -6.28 -16.54 -17.75
CA GLY A 35 -6.98 -17.08 -18.91
C GLY A 35 -8.23 -16.27 -19.30
N SER A 36 -9.05 -15.86 -18.32
CA SER A 36 -10.23 -15.03 -18.61
C SER A 36 -9.86 -13.60 -19.02
N ARG A 37 -8.76 -13.04 -18.49
CA ARG A 37 -8.20 -11.77 -18.97
C ARG A 37 -7.79 -11.88 -20.45
N ASP A 38 -7.12 -12.94 -20.85
CA ASP A 38 -6.70 -13.15 -22.24
C ASP A 38 -7.91 -13.29 -23.16
N ALA A 39 -8.94 -14.04 -22.76
CA ALA A 39 -10.18 -14.15 -23.51
C ALA A 39 -10.87 -12.79 -23.68
N TRP A 40 -10.94 -11.98 -22.61
CA TRP A 40 -11.46 -10.61 -22.67
C TRP A 40 -10.64 -9.70 -23.58
N GLN A 41 -9.31 -9.84 -23.59
CA GLN A 41 -8.44 -9.09 -24.50
C GLN A 41 -8.65 -9.49 -25.96
N ARG A 42 -8.74 -10.79 -26.26
CA ARG A 42 -9.03 -11.30 -27.62
C ARG A 42 -10.38 -10.84 -28.14
N ALA A 43 -11.37 -10.66 -27.25
CA ALA A 43 -12.68 -10.12 -27.59
C ALA A 43 -12.70 -8.61 -27.87
N GLY A 44 -11.55 -7.91 -27.85
CA GLY A 44 -11.47 -6.47 -28.07
C GLY A 44 -11.64 -5.61 -26.81
N ARG A 45 -11.48 -6.21 -25.63
CA ARG A 45 -11.63 -5.54 -24.32
C ARG A 45 -13.00 -4.84 -24.14
N PRO A 46 -14.12 -5.50 -24.48
CA PRO A 46 -15.43 -4.89 -24.39
C PRO A 46 -15.76 -4.54 -22.93
N ARG A 47 -16.56 -3.50 -22.71
CA ARG A 47 -16.97 -3.06 -21.37
C ARG A 47 -18.47 -3.22 -21.19
N GLY A 48 -18.89 -3.55 -19.97
CA GLY A 48 -20.31 -3.62 -19.60
C GLY A 48 -20.79 -5.03 -19.34
N ALA A 49 -21.87 -5.15 -18.56
CA ALA A 49 -22.42 -6.43 -18.09
C ALA A 49 -22.90 -7.35 -19.22
N GLN A 50 -23.18 -6.77 -20.40
CA GLN A 50 -23.69 -7.49 -21.57
C GLN A 50 -22.64 -8.43 -22.18
N HIS A 51 -21.36 -8.19 -21.92
CA HIS A 51 -20.27 -8.97 -22.50
C HIS A 51 -19.80 -10.04 -21.52
N SER A 52 -20.08 -11.30 -21.83
CA SER A 52 -19.74 -12.47 -21.01
C SER A 52 -18.25 -12.53 -20.65
N ALA A 53 -17.35 -12.26 -21.60
CA ALA A 53 -15.90 -12.26 -21.37
C ALA A 53 -15.46 -11.18 -20.36
N TYR A 54 -16.08 -10.00 -20.40
CA TYR A 54 -15.80 -8.95 -19.41
C TYR A 54 -16.29 -9.37 -18.02
N ARG A 55 -17.52 -9.87 -17.93
CA ARG A 55 -18.11 -10.32 -16.66
C ARG A 55 -17.27 -11.43 -16.03
N GLN A 56 -16.92 -12.46 -16.80
CA GLN A 56 -16.12 -13.59 -16.31
C GLN A 56 -14.77 -13.14 -15.76
N TYR A 57 -14.03 -12.31 -16.50
CA TYR A 57 -12.76 -11.77 -16.02
C TYR A 57 -12.92 -10.98 -14.71
N LYS A 58 -13.98 -10.18 -14.59
CA LYS A 58 -14.24 -9.38 -13.39
C LYS A 58 -14.61 -10.26 -12.19
N GLU A 59 -15.40 -11.30 -12.40
CA GLU A 59 -15.74 -12.30 -11.38
C GLU A 59 -14.51 -13.07 -10.92
N ASP A 60 -13.72 -13.62 -11.85
CA ASP A 60 -12.48 -14.35 -11.52
C ASP A 60 -11.48 -13.46 -10.77
N LYS A 61 -11.31 -12.21 -11.22
CA LYS A 61 -10.46 -11.22 -10.54
C LYS A 61 -10.94 -10.88 -9.14
N ALA A 62 -12.24 -10.74 -8.95
CA ALA A 62 -12.83 -10.49 -7.63
C ALA A 62 -12.62 -11.71 -6.70
N ASN A 63 -12.85 -12.91 -7.22
CA ASN A 63 -12.65 -14.15 -6.50
C ASN A 63 -11.19 -14.34 -6.09
N PHE A 64 -10.25 -14.18 -7.02
CA PHE A 64 -8.81 -14.24 -6.73
C PHE A 64 -8.41 -13.27 -5.61
N ARG A 65 -8.87 -12.01 -5.69
CA ARG A 65 -8.59 -11.00 -4.64
C ARG A 65 -9.17 -11.36 -3.29
N ARG A 66 -10.38 -11.94 -3.26
CA ARG A 66 -11.03 -12.39 -2.02
C ARG A 66 -10.21 -13.49 -1.37
N VAL A 67 -9.87 -14.54 -2.12
CA VAL A 67 -9.08 -15.66 -1.59
C VAL A 67 -7.67 -15.22 -1.22
N MET A 68 -7.06 -14.31 -1.99
CA MET A 68 -5.74 -13.75 -1.67
C MET A 68 -5.74 -13.04 -0.31
N ARG A 69 -6.78 -12.26 0.00
CA ARG A 69 -6.95 -11.65 1.33
C ARG A 69 -7.17 -12.70 2.42
N GLN A 70 -8.05 -13.67 2.18
CA GLN A 70 -8.29 -14.76 3.14
C GLN A 70 -7.02 -15.55 3.49
N CYS A 71 -6.09 -15.72 2.54
CA CYS A 71 -4.79 -16.33 2.81
C CYS A 71 -3.81 -15.35 3.48
N ALA A 72 -3.90 -14.06 3.18
CA ALA A 72 -3.04 -13.02 3.76
C ALA A 72 -3.37 -12.76 5.24
N ASP A 73 -4.64 -12.75 5.61
CA ASP A 73 -5.09 -12.34 6.94
C ASP A 73 -4.47 -13.20 8.04
N PRO A 74 -4.52 -14.55 8.02
CA PRO A 74 -3.90 -15.37 9.05
C PRO A 74 -2.39 -15.17 9.14
N TYR A 75 -1.73 -14.99 7.99
CA TYR A 75 -0.30 -14.75 7.95
C TYR A 75 0.09 -13.41 8.58
N MET A 76 -0.70 -12.35 8.34
CA MET A 76 -0.45 -11.05 8.95
C MET A 76 -0.75 -11.08 10.45
N THR A 77 -1.87 -11.69 10.86
CA THR A 77 -2.22 -11.89 12.26
C THR A 77 -1.13 -12.65 13.02
N GLU A 78 -0.61 -13.75 12.46
CA GLU A 78 0.48 -14.51 13.07
C GLU A 78 1.75 -13.67 13.25
N ARG A 79 2.08 -12.84 12.25
CA ARG A 79 3.23 -11.93 12.35
C ARG A 79 3.05 -10.85 13.40
N ASP A 80 1.83 -10.39 13.63
CA ASP A 80 1.54 -9.37 14.62
C ASP A 80 1.47 -9.97 16.03
N ASN A 81 0.90 -11.17 16.19
CA ASN A 81 0.97 -11.94 17.43
C ASN A 81 2.42 -12.24 17.83
N LYS A 82 3.26 -12.63 16.87
CA LYS A 82 4.69 -12.81 17.11
C LYS A 82 5.36 -11.52 17.58
N LEU A 83 5.00 -10.39 16.98
CA LEU A 83 5.55 -9.10 17.36
C LEU A 83 5.14 -8.72 18.78
N GLU A 84 3.88 -8.98 19.15
CA GLU A 84 3.37 -8.79 20.50
C GLU A 84 4.09 -9.68 21.52
N HIS A 85 4.27 -10.97 21.22
CA HIS A 85 5.06 -11.88 22.05
C HIS A 85 6.50 -11.41 22.23
N ASP A 86 7.18 -11.06 21.13
CA ASP A 86 8.56 -10.58 21.17
C ASP A 86 8.66 -9.24 21.92
N SER A 87 7.61 -8.41 21.94
CA SER A 87 7.60 -7.16 22.71
C SER A 87 7.71 -7.37 24.22
N VAL A 88 7.20 -8.50 24.73
CA VAL A 88 7.23 -8.86 26.15
C VAL A 88 8.51 -9.63 26.50
N HIS A 89 8.94 -10.54 25.62
CA HIS A 89 9.97 -11.53 25.94
C HIS A 89 11.33 -11.26 25.31
N ASP A 90 11.41 -10.50 24.21
CA ASP A 90 12.65 -10.27 23.47
C ASP A 90 12.66 -8.89 22.79
N THR A 91 12.97 -7.87 23.59
CA THR A 91 13.02 -6.48 23.15
C THR A 91 13.98 -6.24 21.99
N VAL A 92 15.06 -7.04 21.88
CA VAL A 92 16.03 -6.93 20.79
C VAL A 92 15.41 -7.39 19.46
N ASN A 93 14.78 -8.57 19.44
CA ASN A 93 14.12 -9.08 18.24
C ASN A 93 12.87 -8.29 17.87
N PHE A 94 12.15 -7.75 18.86
CA PHE A 94 11.07 -6.78 18.63
C PHE A 94 11.58 -5.58 17.81
N TRP A 95 12.61 -4.88 18.29
CA TRP A 95 13.11 -3.68 17.61
C TRP A 95 13.73 -4.00 16.24
N LYS A 96 14.41 -5.14 16.08
CA LYS A 96 14.87 -5.61 14.77
C LYS A 96 13.69 -5.78 13.79
N THR A 97 12.62 -6.43 14.23
CA THR A 97 11.42 -6.67 13.41
C THR A 97 10.73 -5.36 13.07
N VAL A 98 10.52 -4.46 14.04
CA VAL A 98 9.92 -3.13 13.82
C VAL A 98 10.75 -2.31 12.82
N ASN A 99 12.07 -2.25 13.00
CA ASN A 99 12.93 -1.46 12.15
C ASN A 99 13.04 -2.04 10.73
N SER A 100 13.05 -3.36 10.56
CA SER A 100 13.00 -3.98 9.23
C SER A 100 11.73 -3.63 8.44
N ARG A 101 10.59 -3.43 9.13
CA ARG A 101 9.32 -3.02 8.49
C ARG A 101 9.33 -1.55 8.03
N LYS A 102 10.20 -0.68 8.58
CA LYS A 102 10.25 0.76 8.24
C LYS A 102 10.84 1.06 6.86
N HIS A 103 11.54 0.12 6.22
CA HIS A 103 12.22 0.33 4.93
C HIS A 103 11.30 0.52 3.70
N GLY A 104 10.01 0.84 3.89
CA GLY A 104 9.06 1.12 2.81
C GLY A 104 8.61 2.59 2.69
N SER A 105 8.98 3.50 3.60
CA SER A 105 8.42 4.87 3.61
C SER A 105 9.40 6.00 3.27
N GLY A 106 10.59 5.70 2.75
CA GLY A 106 11.51 6.75 2.29
C GLY A 106 11.06 7.47 1.01
N ALA A 107 10.15 6.85 0.24
CA ALA A 107 9.66 7.39 -1.03
C ALA A 107 8.36 8.21 -0.88
N ASN A 108 7.63 8.06 0.21
CA ASN A 108 6.48 8.91 0.54
C ASN A 108 6.95 9.98 1.52
N LEU A 109 7.66 10.98 1.00
CA LEU A 109 7.69 12.29 1.63
C LEU A 109 6.21 12.70 1.74
N GLY A 110 5.64 12.68 2.94
CA GLY A 110 4.21 12.93 3.16
C GLY A 110 3.70 14.21 2.48
N GLY A 111 2.37 14.35 2.40
CA GLY A 111 1.73 15.49 1.75
C GLY A 111 2.33 16.84 2.18
N GLY A 112 2.81 17.60 1.21
CA GLY A 112 3.35 18.95 1.42
C GLY A 112 2.26 20.01 1.29
N ILE A 113 2.48 21.17 1.89
CA ILE A 113 1.59 22.33 1.71
C ILE A 113 2.08 23.16 0.51
N LYS A 114 1.15 23.70 -0.27
CA LYS A 114 1.47 24.60 -1.39
C LYS A 114 1.13 26.03 -1.02
N PHE A 115 2.14 26.90 -1.04
CA PHE A 115 2.01 28.34 -0.81
C PHE A 115 2.73 29.06 -1.96
N ASP A 116 2.06 30.01 -2.62
CA ASP A 116 2.59 30.77 -3.78
C ASP A 116 3.26 29.91 -4.85
N GLY A 117 2.62 28.80 -5.25
CA GLY A 117 3.17 27.92 -6.28
C GLY A 117 4.27 26.97 -5.81
N THR A 118 4.84 27.19 -4.63
CA THR A 118 5.95 26.40 -4.05
C THR A 118 5.42 25.34 -3.09
N THR A 119 5.92 24.10 -3.19
CA THR A 119 5.53 23.00 -2.31
C THR A 119 6.55 22.82 -1.19
N TYR A 120 6.12 23.02 0.04
CA TYR A 120 6.92 22.87 1.24
C TYR A 120 6.65 21.50 1.89
N ARG A 121 7.73 20.77 2.19
CA ARG A 121 7.68 19.42 2.76
C ARG A 121 8.49 19.25 4.05
N SER A 122 9.41 20.18 4.36
CA SER A 122 10.09 20.16 5.65
C SER A 122 9.15 20.59 6.76
N ARG A 123 9.36 20.04 7.96
CA ARG A 123 8.54 20.39 9.14
C ARG A 123 8.67 21.87 9.47
N GLU A 124 9.90 22.37 9.44
CA GLU A 124 10.26 23.76 9.73
C GLU A 124 9.59 24.70 8.72
N ASP A 125 9.73 24.37 7.43
CA ASP A 125 9.09 25.13 6.35
C ASP A 125 7.56 25.17 6.50
N ILE A 126 6.94 24.04 6.84
CA ILE A 126 5.48 23.97 7.04
C ILE A 126 5.04 24.91 8.16
N VAL A 127 5.75 24.89 9.30
CA VAL A 127 5.45 25.75 10.45
C VAL A 127 5.61 27.22 10.10
N ASP A 128 6.69 27.58 9.40
CA ASP A 128 6.97 28.97 9.01
C ASP A 128 5.92 29.53 8.05
N GLN A 129 5.45 28.73 7.09
CA GLN A 129 4.39 29.17 6.17
C GLN A 129 3.04 29.31 6.86
N TRP A 130 2.72 28.44 7.83
CA TRP A 130 1.52 28.60 8.65
C TRP A 130 1.57 29.86 9.51
N ALA A 131 2.73 30.15 10.12
CA ALA A 131 2.93 31.35 10.90
C ALA A 131 2.68 32.60 10.03
N LYS A 132 3.29 32.65 8.83
CA LYS A 132 3.09 33.75 7.87
C LYS A 132 1.63 33.92 7.45
N TYR A 133 0.97 32.84 7.04
CA TYR A 133 -0.43 32.86 6.64
C TYR A 133 -1.34 33.46 7.73
N PHE A 134 -1.17 33.02 8.98
CA PHE A 134 -1.97 33.54 10.08
C PHE A 134 -1.55 34.94 10.52
N THR A 135 -0.27 35.31 10.45
CA THR A 135 0.17 36.69 10.66
C THR A 135 -0.50 37.62 9.65
N ASP A 136 -0.54 37.27 8.37
CA ASP A 136 -1.22 38.07 7.34
C ASP A 136 -2.74 38.14 7.57
N LEU A 137 -3.36 37.02 8.01
CA LEU A 137 -4.78 36.95 8.32
C LEU A 137 -5.18 37.87 9.49
N TYR A 138 -4.34 37.93 10.54
CA TYR A 138 -4.64 38.64 11.78
C TYR A 138 -4.02 40.05 11.87
N THR A 139 -3.23 40.48 10.88
CA THR A 139 -2.63 41.82 10.84
C THR A 139 -3.21 42.61 9.66
N PRO A 140 -4.31 43.37 9.85
CA PRO A 140 -5.09 43.94 8.74
C PRO A 140 -4.44 45.12 8.00
N LEU A 141 -3.24 45.58 8.40
CA LEU A 141 -2.58 46.72 7.72
C LEU A 141 -2.02 46.38 6.32
N THR A 142 -1.96 45.10 5.94
CA THR A 142 -1.48 44.66 4.61
C THR A 142 -2.61 44.20 3.67
N TYR A 143 -3.86 44.17 4.16
CA TYR A 143 -4.99 43.54 3.45
C TYR A 143 -5.50 44.34 2.22
N MET A 144 -5.09 45.60 2.06
CA MET A 144 -5.46 46.39 0.88
C MET A 144 -4.55 46.16 -0.34
N THR A 145 -3.41 45.47 -0.20
CA THR A 145 -2.51 45.22 -1.36
C THR A 145 -2.62 43.79 -1.90
N SER A 146 -2.93 42.78 -1.08
CA SER A 146 -2.94 41.37 -1.52
C SER A 146 -4.23 40.90 -2.21
N MET A 147 -5.34 41.65 -2.11
CA MET A 147 -6.62 41.32 -2.75
C MET A 147 -6.59 41.39 -4.29
N LEU A 148 -5.50 41.87 -4.91
CA LEU A 148 -5.33 41.91 -6.37
C LEU A 148 -4.54 40.72 -6.96
N SER A 149 -3.94 39.85 -6.14
CA SER A 149 -3.10 38.73 -6.61
C SER A 149 -3.48 37.40 -5.97
N GLY A 150 -4.77 37.05 -6.05
CA GLY A 150 -5.33 35.89 -5.39
C GLY A 150 -4.57 34.58 -5.63
N SER A 151 -4.29 33.87 -4.54
CA SER A 151 -4.29 32.40 -4.54
C SER A 151 -4.49 31.87 -3.11
N PRO A 152 -5.62 31.20 -2.80
CA PRO A 152 -5.80 30.55 -1.50
C PRO A 152 -4.92 29.30 -1.36
N MET A 153 -4.44 29.05 -0.13
CA MET A 153 -3.67 27.86 0.23
C MET A 153 -4.48 26.59 -0.10
N SER A 154 -3.86 25.63 -0.80
CA SER A 154 -4.49 24.36 -1.19
C SER A 154 -3.65 23.18 -0.71
N PHE A 155 -4.34 22.16 -0.20
CA PHE A 155 -3.71 20.91 0.25
C PHE A 155 -3.63 19.93 -0.92
N LEU A 156 -2.45 19.32 -1.09
CA LEU A 156 -2.28 18.14 -1.93
C LEU A 156 -2.33 16.89 -1.03
N CYS A 157 -3.37 16.10 -1.21
CA CYS A 157 -3.44 14.73 -0.71
C CYS A 157 -3.10 13.84 -1.92
N GLU A 158 -1.86 13.33 -1.97
CA GLU A 158 -1.44 12.27 -2.91
C GLU A 158 -1.29 10.94 -2.16
#